data_AF-A0A7Y3CGM2-F1
#
_entry.id   AF-A0A7Y3CGM2-F1
#
_cell.length_a   1.000
_cell.length_b   1.000
_cell.length_c   1.000
_cell.angle_alpha   90.00
_cell.angle_beta   90.00
_cell.angle_gamma   90.00
#
_symmetry.space_group_name_H-M   'P 1'
#
loop_
_entity.id
_entity.type
_entity.pdbx_description
1 polymer ?
#
loop_
_entity_poly.entity_id
_entity_poly.type
_entity_poly.pdbx_seq_one_letter_code
_entity_poly.pdbx_strand_id
1 'polypeptide(L)'
;VTILLVEQNARMALSISQVGLIIENGRFVMKGEASELMEDKDVKEFYMGVRSEASAKGYQRWKRKKPGGKLQSFQQMISIIG
;
A
#
# COMPACT_ATOMS: atom_id res chain seq x y z
N VAL A 1 9.67 -4.38 23.22
CA VAL A 1 8.86 -5.53 22.75
C VAL A 1 8.50 -5.24 21.32
N THR A 2 8.63 -6.22 20.43
CA THR A 2 8.36 -6.07 19.00
C THR A 2 7.07 -6.77 18.64
N ILE A 3 6.20 -6.10 17.90
CA ILE A 3 4.88 -6.60 17.52
C ILE A 3 4.78 -6.63 15.99
N LEU A 4 4.29 -7.77 15.47
CA LEU A 4 3.90 -7.92 14.07
C LEU A 4 2.39 -7.85 13.93
N LEU A 5 1.87 -6.79 13.33
CA LEU A 5 0.43 -6.63 13.06
C LEU A 5 0.15 -6.83 11.58
N VAL A 6 -0.92 -7.59 11.30
CA VAL A 6 -1.43 -7.79 9.94
C VAL A 6 -2.83 -7.19 9.82
N GLU A 7 -3.02 -6.26 8.90
CA GLU A 7 -4.27 -5.49 8.77
C GLU A 7 -4.63 -5.23 7.30
N GLN A 8 -5.93 -5.17 7.00
CA GLN A 8 -6.44 -4.90 5.65
C GLN A 8 -6.59 -3.40 5.36
N ASN A 9 -6.79 -2.60 6.40
CA ASN A 9 -6.86 -1.16 6.29
C ASN A 9 -5.47 -0.51 6.42
N ALA A 10 -4.86 -0.18 5.29
CA ALA A 10 -3.55 0.46 5.24
C ALA A 10 -3.43 1.74 6.04
N ARG A 11 -4.48 2.56 6.03
CA ARG A 11 -4.49 3.84 6.72
C ARG A 11 -4.43 3.65 8.23
N MET A 12 -5.26 2.74 8.75
CA MET A 12 -5.25 2.42 10.17
C MET A 12 -3.92 1.78 10.57
N ALA A 13 -3.47 0.79 9.81
CA ALA A 13 -2.23 0.06 10.05
C ALA A 13 -1.03 1.02 10.14
N LEU A 14 -0.83 1.88 9.13
CA LEU A 14 0.28 2.83 9.11
C LEU A 14 0.16 3.91 10.19
N SER A 15 -1.05 4.27 10.64
CA SER A 15 -1.23 5.30 11.67
C SER A 15 -0.72 4.92 13.07
N ILE A 16 -0.55 3.62 13.34
CA ILE A 16 -0.12 3.09 14.64
C ILE A 16 1.27 2.44 14.61
N SER A 17 2.00 2.60 13.50
CA SER A 17 3.18 1.81 13.18
C SER A 17 4.43 2.66 13.01
N GLN A 18 5.60 2.06 13.24
CA GLN A 18 6.88 2.67 12.89
C GLN A 18 7.27 2.32 11.44
N VAL A 19 7.14 1.05 11.05
CA VAL A 19 7.54 0.57 9.71
C VAL A 19 6.39 -0.15 9.04
N GLY A 20 6.13 0.13 7.76
CA GLY A 20 5.12 -0.57 6.97
C GLY A 20 5.72 -1.52 5.94
N LEU A 21 5.09 -2.70 5.75
CA LEU A 21 5.30 -3.61 4.64
C LEU A 21 3.99 -3.85 3.92
N ILE A 22 3.97 -3.58 2.62
CA ILE A 22 2.80 -3.82 1.77
C ILE A 22 3.04 -5.09 0.96
N ILE A 23 2.09 -6.03 1.04
CA ILE A 23 2.13 -7.30 0.32
C ILE A 23 0.98 -7.37 -0.68
N GLU A 24 1.29 -7.80 -1.89
CA GLU A 24 0.31 -8.09 -2.94
C GLU A 24 0.61 -9.46 -3.55
N ASN A 25 -0.39 -10.35 -3.61
CA ASN A 25 -0.27 -11.69 -4.19
C ASN A 25 0.94 -12.49 -3.65
N GLY A 26 1.19 -12.38 -2.34
CA GLY A 26 2.31 -13.05 -1.66
C GLY A 26 3.69 -12.44 -1.92
N ARG A 27 3.78 -11.21 -2.45
CA ARG A 27 5.04 -10.51 -2.72
C ARG A 27 5.07 -9.14 -2.03
N PHE A 28 6.22 -8.78 -1.45
CA PHE A 28 6.45 -7.43 -0.97
C PHE A 28 6.51 -6.47 -2.15
N VAL A 29 5.64 -5.46 -2.13
CA VAL A 29 5.57 -4.42 -3.15
C VAL A 29 6.11 -3.09 -2.63
N MET A 30 6.07 -2.87 -1.32
CA MET A 30 6.61 -1.66 -0.70
C MET A 30 7.06 -1.90 0.75
N LYS A 31 8.10 -1.17 1.18
CA LYS A 31 8.62 -1.14 2.54
C LYS A 31 9.15 0.27 2.83
N GLY A 32 8.89 0.79 4.02
CA GLY A 32 9.41 2.10 4.45
C GLY A 32 8.94 2.49 5.84
N GLU A 33 9.39 3.65 6.29
CA GLU A 33 8.84 4.30 7.49
C GLU A 33 7.34 4.55 7.29
N ALA A 34 6.54 4.32 8.32
CA ALA A 34 5.10 4.42 8.21
C ALA A 34 4.66 5.86 7.85
N SER A 35 5.41 6.87 8.30
CA SER A 35 5.20 8.28 7.93
C SER A 35 5.43 8.53 6.43
N GLU A 36 6.51 7.99 5.88
CA GLU A 36 6.83 8.12 4.45
C GLU A 36 5.76 7.43 3.59
N LEU A 37 5.36 6.20 3.98
CA LEU A 37 4.30 5.46 3.29
C LEU A 37 2.94 6.14 3.42
N MET A 38 2.65 6.78 4.57
CA MET A 38 1.44 7.56 4.78
C MET A 38 1.39 8.80 3.89
N GLU A 39 2.54 9.32 3.45
CA GLU A 39 2.63 10.50 2.58
C GLU A 39 2.71 10.16 1.09
N ASP A 40 3.18 8.97 0.75
CA ASP A 40 3.34 8.46 -0.61
C ASP A 40 2.02 8.49 -1.41
N LYS A 41 2.10 9.05 -2.63
CA LYS A 41 0.94 9.26 -3.49
C LYS A 41 0.34 7.94 -4.00
N ASP A 42 1.19 6.95 -4.32
CA ASP A 42 0.74 5.64 -4.80
C ASP A 42 0.15 4.83 -3.64
N VAL A 43 0.73 4.92 -2.44
CA VAL A 43 0.14 4.28 -1.25
C VAL A 43 -1.26 4.81 -0.97
N LYS A 44 -1.39 6.14 -0.96
CA LYS A 44 -2.67 6.82 -0.76
C LYS A 44 -3.73 6.41 -1.80
N GLU A 45 -3.33 6.29 -3.06
CA GLU A 45 -4.24 5.98 -4.16
C GLU A 45 -4.69 4.50 -4.12
N PHE A 46 -3.74 3.55 -4.02
CA PHE A 46 -4.03 2.12 -4.17
C PHE A 46 -4.42 1.40 -2.88
N TYR A 47 -3.98 1.92 -1.73
CA TYR A 47 -4.14 1.25 -0.44
C TYR A 47 -4.98 2.07 0.55
N MET A 48 -5.21 3.37 0.30
CA MET A 48 -6.07 4.21 1.15
C MET A 48 -7.28 4.83 0.45
N GLY A 49 -7.43 4.65 -0.87
CA GLY A 49 -8.58 5.17 -1.63
C GLY A 49 -8.62 6.70 -1.77
N VAL A 50 -7.51 7.39 -1.55
CA VAL A 50 -7.41 8.86 -1.70
C VAL A 50 -7.07 9.18 -3.15
N ARG A 51 -7.98 9.84 -3.88
CA ARG A 51 -7.73 10.32 -5.25
C ARG A 51 -7.09 11.71 -5.19
N SER A 52 -5.90 11.89 -5.78
CA SER A 52 -5.29 13.22 -5.93
C SER A 52 -5.10 13.59 -7.41
N GLU A 53 -5.38 14.84 -7.77
CA GLU A 53 -5.25 15.35 -9.15
C GLU A 53 -3.78 15.40 -9.64
N ALA A 54 -2.81 15.41 -8.71
CA ALA A 54 -1.38 15.59 -8.99
C ALA A 54 -0.58 14.27 -9.14
N SER A 55 -1.26 13.13 -9.31
CA SER A 55 -0.62 11.81 -9.43
C SER A 55 -0.36 11.43 -10.90
N ALA A 56 0.28 12.32 -11.66
CA ALA A 56 0.49 12.12 -13.10
C ALA A 56 1.58 11.08 -13.45
N LYS A 57 2.14 10.32 -12.48
CA LYS A 57 3.29 9.40 -12.74
C LYS A 57 3.33 8.06 -11.98
N GLY A 58 2.73 7.88 -10.82
CA GLY A 58 3.13 6.77 -9.94
C GLY A 58 2.62 5.38 -10.35
N TYR A 59 1.38 5.31 -10.86
CA TYR A 59 0.77 4.06 -11.31
C TYR A 59 1.04 3.66 -12.77
N GLN A 60 1.46 4.58 -13.64
CA GLN A 60 1.61 4.32 -15.08
C GLN A 60 2.64 3.20 -15.39
N ARG A 61 3.52 2.89 -14.45
CA ARG A 61 4.53 1.83 -14.54
C ARG A 61 4.05 0.46 -14.04
N TRP A 62 3.15 0.40 -13.06
CA TRP A 62 2.71 -0.86 -12.44
C TRP A 62 1.85 -1.74 -13.38
N LYS A 63 1.18 -1.15 -14.38
CA LYS A 63 0.31 -1.89 -15.31
C LYS A 63 0.62 -1.80 -16.81
N ARG A 64 1.85 -1.50 -17.26
CA ARG A 64 2.15 -1.62 -18.70
C ARG A 64 2.02 -3.07 -19.25
N LYS A 65 1.79 -4.08 -18.39
CA LYS A 65 1.34 -5.43 -18.77
C LYS A 65 0.14 -5.88 -17.92
N LYS A 66 -1.07 -5.83 -18.49
CA LYS A 66 -2.06 -6.94 -18.53
C LYS A 66 -3.28 -6.49 -19.36
N PRO A 67 -3.52 -7.10 -20.55
CA PRO A 67 -4.68 -6.78 -21.35
C PRO A 67 -5.91 -7.49 -20.77
N GLY A 68 -6.95 -6.73 -20.42
CA GLY A 68 -8.27 -7.25 -20.05
C GLY A 68 -8.38 -7.86 -18.64
N GLY A 69 -9.34 -7.39 -17.85
CA GLY A 69 -9.77 -8.08 -16.63
C GLY A 69 -10.09 -7.13 -15.48
N LYS A 70 -11.33 -7.25 -14.98
CA LYS A 70 -11.95 -6.58 -13.84
C LYS A 70 -10.98 -6.12 -12.74
N LEU A 71 -11.21 -4.92 -12.22
CA LEU A 71 -10.71 -4.44 -10.93
C LEU A 71 -11.24 -5.39 -9.84
N GLN A 72 -10.49 -6.45 -9.58
CA GLN A 72 -10.83 -7.42 -8.55
C GLN A 72 -10.36 -6.86 -7.22
N SER A 73 -11.30 -6.75 -6.28
CA SER A 73 -11.11 -6.38 -4.89
C SER A 73 -9.82 -6.97 -4.31
N PHE A 74 -8.83 -6.13 -4.10
CA PHE A 74 -7.56 -6.51 -3.50
C PHE A 74 -7.76 -6.72 -2.00
N GLN A 75 -7.74 -7.98 -1.57
CA GLN A 75 -7.58 -8.36 -0.17
C GLN A 75 -6.10 -8.07 0.18
N GLN A 76 -5.81 -6.92 0.78
CA GLN A 76 -4.46 -6.41 1.02
C GLN A 76 -4.03 -6.72 2.45
N MET A 77 -3.12 -7.68 2.71
CA MET A 77 -2.51 -7.81 4.04
C MET A 77 -1.30 -6.88 4.15
N ILE A 78 -1.30 -5.97 5.12
CA ILE A 78 -0.15 -5.12 5.47
C ILE A 78 0.48 -5.67 6.74
N SER A 79 1.77 -5.95 6.73
CA SER A 79 2.54 -6.43 7.89
C SER A 79 3.44 -5.31 8.41
N ILE A 80 3.39 -5.01 9.71
CA ILE A 80 4.22 -3.98 10.36
C ILE A 80 5.10 -4.60 11.44
N ILE A 81 6.36 -4.18 11.57
CA ILE A 81 7.23 -4.53 12.70
C ILE A 81 7.38 -3.28 13.60
N GLY A 82 7.03 -3.40 14.89
CA GLY A 82 7.33 -2.44 15.95
C GLY A 82 8.54 -2.80 16.80
#